data_AF-A0A849D7P8-F1
#
_entry.id   AF-A0A849D7P8-F1
#
_cell.length_a   1.000
_cell.length_b   1.000
_cell.length_c   1.000
_cell.angle_alpha   90.00
_cell.angle_beta   90.00
_cell.angle_gamma   90.00
#
_symmetry.space_group_name_H-M   'P 1'
#
loop_
_entity.id
_entity.type
_entity.pdbx_description
1 polymer ?
#
loop_
_entity_poly.entity_id
_entity_poly.type
_entity_poly.pdbx_seq_one_letter_code
_entity_poly.pdbx_strand_id
1 'polypeptide(L)' 'WEIFDLSGRRIDYLGKGDILENPIDISALNSAIYYLAFYLNGNTIAKPFFID' A
#
# COMPACT_ATOMS: atom_id res chain seq x y z
N TRP A 1 -3.07 -0.79 6.07
CA TRP A 1 -2.93 -0.85 4.60
C TRP A 1 -1.61 -1.53 4.28
N GLU A 2 -1.44 -2.10 3.09
CA GLU A 2 -0.19 -2.71 2.65
C GLU A 2 0.17 -2.27 1.23
N ILE A 3 1.45 -2.09 0.94
CA ILE A 3 1.96 -1.75 -0.38
C ILE A 3 2.81 -2.91 -0.90
N PHE A 4 2.58 -3.28 -2.15
CA PHE A 4 3.32 -4.33 -2.85
C PHE A 4 3.90 -3.82 -4.16
N ASP A 5 5.06 -4.33 -4.57
CA ASP A 5 5.58 -4.16 -5.93
C ASP A 5 4.98 -5.18 -6.90
N LEU A 6 5.31 -5.06 -8.19
CA LEU A 6 4.81 -5.96 -9.25
C LEU A 6 5.23 -7.44 -9.09
N SER A 7 6.26 -7.72 -8.28
CA SER A 7 6.66 -9.10 -7.97
C SER A 7 5.84 -9.72 -6.84
N GLY A 8 4.95 -8.93 -6.21
CA GLY A 8 4.19 -9.33 -5.02
C GLY A 8 4.99 -9.18 -3.72
N ARG A 9 6.17 -8.56 -3.76
CA ARG A 9 6.94 -8.27 -2.54
C ARG A 9 6.30 -7.11 -1.80
N ARG A 10 6.02 -7.30 -0.51
CA ARG A 10 5.51 -6.24 0.38
C ARG A 10 6.61 -5.24 0.66
N ILE A 11 6.34 -3.98 0.33
CA ILE A 11 7.27 -2.86 0.48
C ILE A 11 6.98 -2.10 1.78
N ASP A 12 5.71 -1.98 2.14
CA ASP A 12 5.31 -1.27 3.35
C ASP A 12 3.99 -1.83 3.91
N TYR A 13 3.78 -1.67 5.21
CA TYR A 13 2.53 -2.05 5.86
C TYR A 13 2.25 -1.25 7.13
N LEU A 14 0.99 -0.86 7.27
CA LEU A 14 0.41 -0.47 8.55
C LEU A 14 -0.29 -1.69 9.16
N GLY A 15 0.28 -2.19 10.25
CA GLY A 15 -0.26 -3.32 11.02
C GLY A 15 -1.56 -2.95 11.75
N LYS A 16 -1.45 -2.50 13.01
CA LYS A 16 -2.58 -1.95 13.79
C LYS A 16 -2.46 -0.43 13.84
N GLY A 17 -3.55 0.29 13.56
CA GLY A 17 -3.59 1.74 13.63
C GLY A 17 -4.72 2.32 12.80
N ASP A 18 -5.12 3.55 13.10
CA ASP A 18 -6.07 4.29 12.26
C ASP A 18 -5.37 4.75 10.98
N ILE A 19 -5.99 4.50 9.84
CA ILE A 19 -5.50 4.92 8.53
C ILE A 19 -5.45 6.45 8.44
N LEU A 20 -6.36 7.16 9.11
CA LEU A 20 -6.41 8.62 9.10
C LEU A 20 -5.24 9.27 9.84
N GLU A 21 -4.64 8.57 10.80
CA GLU A 21 -3.50 9.05 11.59
C GLU A 21 -2.15 8.60 11.00
N ASN A 22 -2.17 7.68 10.02
CA ASN A 22 -0.97 7.04 9.47
C ASN A 22 -0.92 7.21 7.95
N PRO A 23 -0.60 8.43 7.47
CA PRO A 23 -0.44 8.70 6.05
C PRO A 23 0.73 7.90 5.47
N ILE A 24 0.59 7.52 4.20
CA ILE A 24 1.62 6.79 3.46
C ILE A 24 2.61 7.80 2.91
N ASP A 25 3.89 7.68 3.28
CA ASP A 25 4.98 8.39 2.63
C ASP A 25 5.52 7.55 1.46
N ILE A 26 5.29 8.03 0.24
CA ILE A 26 5.71 7.39 -1.01
C ILE A 26 6.98 8.00 -1.60
N SER A 27 7.57 9.01 -0.94
CA SER A 27 8.69 9.78 -1.49
C SER A 27 9.97 8.97 -1.71
N ALA A 28 10.13 7.85 -0.98
CA ALA A 28 11.25 6.94 -1.12
C ALA A 28 11.05 5.83 -2.16
N LEU A 29 9.87 5.76 -2.81
CA LEU A 29 9.58 4.75 -3.82
C LEU A 29 10.15 5.15 -5.18
N ASN A 30 10.70 4.18 -5.90
CA ASN A 30 11.16 4.40 -7.27
C ASN A 30 9.97 4.49 -8.24
N SER A 31 10.18 5.18 -9.36
CA SER A 31 9.24 5.26 -10.49
C SER A 31 8.86 3.85 -10.99
N ALA A 32 7.62 3.44 -10.72
CA ALA A 32 7.09 2.10 -11.00
C ALA A 32 5.59 2.01 -10.69
N ILE A 33 4.99 0.85 -11.01
CA ILE A 33 3.63 0.49 -10.58
C ILE A 33 3.71 -0.29 -9.27
N TYR A 34 2.86 0.07 -8.32
CA TYR A 34 2.67 -0.61 -7.04
C TYR A 34 1.19 -0.93 -6.83
N TYR A 35 0.90 -1.79 -5.85
CA TYR A 35 -0.46 -2.10 -5.41
C TYR A 35 -0.66 -1.67 -3.96
N LEU A 36 -1.73 -0.92 -3.71
CA LEU A 36 -2.20 -0.58 -2.37
C LEU A 36 -3.37 -1.49 -2.00
N ALA A 37 -3.23 -2.21 -0.88
CA ALA A 37 -4.22 -3.14 -0.37
C ALA A 37 -4.79 -2.68 0.99
N PHE A 38 -6.11 -2.79 1.12
CA PHE A 38 -6.87 -2.58 2.35
C PHE A 38 -7.61 -3.87 2.72
N TYR A 39 -7.40 -4.32 3.96
CA TYR A 39 -8.12 -5.44 4.54
C TYR A 39 -9.20 -4.88 5.46
N LEU A 40 -10.42 -4.87 4.94
CA LEU A 40 -11.62 -4.47 5.66
C LEU A 40 -12.31 -5.73 6.20
N ASN A 41 -13.24 -5.56 7.13
CA ASN A 41 -13.90 -6.70 7.76
C ASN A 41 -14.65 -7.56 6.72
N GLY A 42 -14.08 -8.71 6.36
CA GLY A 42 -14.61 -9.64 5.35
C GLY A 42 -14.30 -9.29 3.88
N ASN A 43 -13.59 -8.20 3.59
CA ASN A 43 -13.29 -7.76 2.23
C ASN A 43 -11.85 -7.31 2.07
N THR A 44 -11.24 -7.64 0.93
CA THR A 44 -9.94 -7.09 0.53
C THR A 44 -10.12 -6.22 -0.69
N ILE A 45 -9.65 -4.96 -0.62
CA ILE A 45 -9.63 -4.04 -1.74
C ILE A 45 -8.17 -3.79 -2.11
N ALA A 46 -7.77 -4.18 -3.32
CA ALA A 46 -6.45 -3.89 -3.86
C ALA A 46 -6.59 -3.03 -5.12
N LYS A 47 -5.81 -1.95 -5.20
CA LYS A 47 -5.80 -1.04 -6.35
C LYS A 47 -4.36 -0.70 -6.77
N PRO A 48 -4.05 -0.73 -8.08
CA PRO A 48 -2.75 -0.29 -8.56
C PRO A 48 -2.63 1.23 -8.49
N PHE A 49 -1.41 1.73 -8.29
CA PHE A 49 -1.04 3.14 -8.45
C PHE A 49 0.35 3.24 -9.10
N PHE A 50 0.60 4.36 -9.79
CA PHE A 50 1.87 4.65 -10.45
C PHE A 50 2.59 5.76 -9.68
N ILE A 51 3.90 5.58 -9.49
CA ILE A 51 4.83 6.60 -9.01
C ILE A 51 5.65 7.05 -10.20
N ASP A 52 5.73 8.37 -10.43
CA ASP A 52 6.52 8.96 -11.52
C ASP A 52 7.99 9.20 -11.14
#